data_AF-A0A5J5F9L4-F1
#
_entry.id   AF-A0A5J5F9L4-F1
#
_cell.length_a   1.000
_cell.length_b   1.000
_cell.length_c   1.000
_cell.angle_alpha   90.00
_cell.angle_beta   90.00
_cell.angle_gamma   90.00
#
_symmetry.space_group_name_H-M   'P 1'
#
loop_
_entity.id
_entity.type
_entity.pdbx_description
1 polymer ?
#
loop_
_entity_poly.entity_id
_entity_poly.type
_entity_poly.pdbx_seq_one_letter_code
_entity_poly.pdbx_strand_id
1 'polypeptide(L)'
;MTARSTTAALPVPAAGSADAVHALLAAGSIANARRVSYDLDTTLLPQAVDSPGIDKKTARLLDALAAILVSRAQHEVIAIGAQVQHSNDLSDHSGKLQLVLAANAALPQTIQAYLEEAWKCMQLLAEHRQQLRLPEAKDQTTEILTVDSSVHGWLNLYRLFQKKLFVEIVDYPRMRVTLPTSKDAWATLIDTALNSAKPLKPIEPQVIQNTVVALSTRFSDKSVSCEIHCECKILQRFTTTAYKIKPINYIGVSKLSCIGCAAVFDSYNELQNSRGHRFYTRGAHGKWYFPWFLPKVGGGVKQIDFTNLVYTKLAGQYAQYLKTVALSDSSALSEGSQEVSGTPEDFMYHRATILEFFGLNKTWKGWTALMAKGGTRR
;
A
#
# COMPACT_ATOMS: atom_id res chain seq x y z
N MET A 1 -17.29 39.22 36.46
CA MET A 1 -16.05 38.69 35.87
C MET A 1 -16.40 37.61 34.86
N THR A 2 -16.55 37.96 33.59
CA THR A 2 -16.74 37.01 32.49
C THR A 2 -15.45 36.98 31.67
N ALA A 3 -14.64 35.95 31.88
CA ALA A 3 -13.45 35.71 31.08
C ALA A 3 -13.86 35.32 29.65
N ARG A 4 -13.77 36.27 28.71
CA ARG A 4 -13.79 35.97 27.28
C ARG A 4 -12.50 35.22 26.96
N SER A 5 -12.62 33.90 26.78
CA SER A 5 -11.56 33.10 26.17
C SER A 5 -11.42 33.51 24.71
N THR A 6 -10.55 34.48 24.44
CA THR A 6 -10.04 34.80 23.10
C THR A 6 -9.26 33.59 22.61
N THR A 7 -9.98 32.69 21.96
CA THR A 7 -9.40 31.52 21.32
C THR A 7 -8.63 32.01 20.11
N ALA A 8 -7.32 32.24 20.27
CA ALA A 8 -6.44 32.65 19.18
C ALA A 8 -6.59 31.65 18.02
N ALA A 9 -6.86 32.18 16.82
CA ALA A 9 -6.89 31.38 15.61
C ALA A 9 -5.54 30.69 15.43
N LEU A 10 -5.55 29.39 15.17
CA LEU A 10 -4.33 28.64 14.92
C LEU A 10 -3.70 29.13 13.60
N PRO A 11 -2.37 29.30 13.55
CA PRO A 11 -1.68 29.75 12.34
C PRO A 11 -1.88 28.77 11.19
N VAL A 12 -1.95 29.29 9.96
CA VAL A 12 -2.02 28.49 8.74
C VAL A 12 -0.74 27.64 8.64
N PRO A 13 -0.84 26.32 8.40
CA PRO A 13 0.32 25.48 8.18
C PRO A 13 1.20 26.05 7.07
N ALA A 14 2.51 26.17 7.32
CA ALA A 14 3.44 26.58 6.28
C ALA A 14 3.39 25.59 5.10
N ALA A 15 3.44 26.10 3.87
CA ALA A 15 3.50 25.26 2.68
C ALA A 15 4.64 24.25 2.80
N GLY A 16 4.38 22.98 2.46
CA GLY A 16 5.39 21.92 2.59
C GLY A 16 5.68 21.44 4.02
N SER A 17 4.94 21.93 5.03
CA SER A 17 4.95 21.33 6.37
C SER A 17 4.14 20.02 6.41
N ALA A 18 4.41 19.19 7.42
CA ALA A 18 3.63 17.97 7.65
C ALA A 18 2.14 18.28 7.88
N ASP A 19 1.83 19.34 8.62
CA ASP A 19 0.45 19.78 8.88
C ASP A 19 -0.26 20.18 7.58
N ALA A 20 0.45 20.83 6.65
CA ALA A 20 -0.11 21.17 5.33
C ALA A 20 -0.44 19.91 4.51
N VAL A 21 0.43 18.89 4.55
CA VAL A 21 0.18 17.58 3.91
C VAL A 21 -1.08 16.94 4.48
N HIS A 22 -1.22 16.90 5.81
CA HIS A 22 -2.37 16.25 6.44
C HIS A 22 -3.68 17.00 6.17
N ALA A 23 -3.65 18.34 6.22
CA ALA A 23 -4.80 19.17 5.89
C ALA A 23 -5.23 19.01 4.43
N LEU A 24 -4.29 18.85 3.50
CA LEU A 24 -4.61 18.61 2.09
C LEU A 24 -5.24 17.22 1.86
N LEU A 25 -4.77 16.19 2.57
CA LEU A 25 -5.42 14.87 2.53
C LEU A 25 -6.83 14.91 3.14
N ALA A 26 -7.02 15.68 4.22
CA ALA A 26 -8.33 15.93 4.79
C ALA A 26 -9.27 16.62 3.76
N ALA A 27 -8.77 17.63 3.05
CA ALA A 27 -9.48 18.30 1.96
C ALA A 27 -9.90 17.34 0.84
N GLY A 28 -8.95 16.55 0.32
CA GLY A 28 -9.24 15.54 -0.70
C GLY A 28 -10.22 14.46 -0.24
N SER A 29 -10.25 14.12 1.06
CA SER A 29 -11.17 13.11 1.60
C SER A 29 -12.65 13.56 1.61
N ILE A 30 -12.92 14.86 1.78
CA ILE A 30 -14.28 15.41 1.64
C ILE A 30 -14.72 15.35 0.19
N ALA A 31 -13.80 15.73 -0.68
CA ALA A 31 -13.92 15.66 -2.11
C ALA A 31 -14.32 14.25 -2.61
N ASN A 32 -13.68 13.22 -2.06
CA ASN A 32 -14.03 11.83 -2.34
C ASN A 32 -15.48 11.44 -1.97
N ALA A 33 -16.01 11.97 -0.86
CA ALA A 33 -17.35 11.64 -0.38
C ALA A 33 -18.46 12.22 -1.27
N ARG A 34 -18.13 13.20 -2.13
CA ARG A 34 -19.09 13.85 -3.04
C ARG A 34 -19.18 13.16 -4.41
N ARG A 35 -18.36 12.15 -4.71
CA ARG A 35 -18.38 11.46 -6.00
C ARG A 35 -19.16 10.15 -5.94
N VAL A 36 -20.10 10.01 -6.87
CA VAL A 36 -20.47 8.71 -7.46
C VAL A 36 -19.30 8.26 -8.34
N SER A 37 -18.96 6.98 -8.26
CA SER A 37 -17.81 6.31 -8.86
C SER A 37 -17.48 6.74 -10.30
N TYR A 38 -16.58 7.71 -10.48
CA TYR A 38 -15.83 7.88 -11.73
C TYR A 38 -14.41 7.41 -11.47
N ASP A 39 -13.98 6.36 -12.16
CA ASP A 39 -12.59 5.92 -12.22
C ASP A 39 -11.74 7.12 -12.63
N LEU A 40 -11.12 7.77 -11.64
CA LEU A 40 -10.07 8.73 -11.92
C LEU A 40 -8.99 7.91 -12.63
N ASP A 41 -8.81 8.17 -13.90
CA ASP A 41 -8.01 7.39 -14.85
C ASP A 41 -6.75 6.82 -14.17
N THR A 42 -6.86 5.57 -13.71
CA THR A 42 -5.80 4.85 -12.97
C THR A 42 -4.55 4.68 -13.84
N THR A 43 -4.63 4.98 -15.13
CA THR A 43 -3.53 5.02 -16.08
C THR A 43 -2.48 6.08 -15.76
N LEU A 44 -2.79 7.09 -14.95
CA LEU A 44 -1.82 8.13 -14.55
C LEU A 44 -0.91 7.71 -13.39
N LEU A 45 -1.16 6.58 -12.72
CA LEU A 45 -0.28 6.07 -11.68
C LEU A 45 0.49 4.84 -12.20
N PRO A 46 1.83 4.86 -12.20
CA PRO A 46 2.62 3.76 -12.72
C PRO A 46 2.27 2.45 -12.00
N GLN A 47 1.91 1.40 -12.75
CA GLN A 47 1.86 0.06 -12.19
C GLN A 47 3.28 -0.39 -11.89
N ALA A 48 3.62 -0.50 -10.62
CA ALA A 48 5.01 -0.71 -10.25
C ALA A 48 5.54 -2.09 -10.66
N VAL A 49 4.67 -3.07 -10.93
CA VAL A 49 5.04 -4.45 -11.34
C VAL A 49 5.92 -4.48 -12.60
N ASP A 50 5.88 -3.43 -13.43
CA ASP A 50 6.71 -3.31 -14.63
C ASP A 50 8.00 -2.49 -14.42
N SER A 51 8.29 -2.08 -13.18
CA SER A 51 9.53 -1.35 -12.88
C SER A 51 10.76 -2.26 -13.01
N PRO A 52 11.82 -1.81 -13.68
CA PRO A 52 13.04 -2.58 -13.84
C PRO A 52 13.66 -2.92 -12.48
N GLY A 53 13.97 -4.20 -12.28
CA GLY A 53 14.59 -4.73 -11.06
C GLY A 53 13.62 -5.24 -10.00
N ILE A 54 12.31 -5.30 -10.26
CA ILE A 54 11.36 -6.02 -9.40
C ILE A 54 11.22 -7.46 -9.91
N ASP A 55 11.49 -8.43 -9.04
CA ASP A 55 11.13 -9.82 -9.33
C ASP A 55 9.60 -9.99 -9.22
N LYS A 56 8.91 -10.09 -10.36
CA LYS A 56 7.45 -10.20 -10.45
C LYS A 56 6.89 -11.37 -9.61
N LYS A 57 7.66 -12.45 -9.45
CA LYS A 57 7.23 -13.62 -8.65
C LYS A 57 7.25 -13.31 -7.16
N THR A 58 8.32 -12.69 -6.68
CA THR A 58 8.42 -12.19 -5.31
C THR A 58 7.34 -11.16 -5.02
N ALA A 59 7.09 -10.21 -5.93
CA ALA A 59 6.04 -9.22 -5.76
C ALA A 59 4.66 -9.87 -5.56
N ARG A 60 4.29 -10.81 -6.45
CA ARG A 60 3.04 -11.57 -6.34
C ARG A 60 2.96 -12.40 -5.07
N LEU A 61 4.07 -13.01 -4.64
CA LEU A 61 4.12 -13.77 -3.39
C LEU A 61 3.85 -12.86 -2.18
N LEU A 62 4.47 -11.68 -2.12
CA LEU A 62 4.27 -10.75 -1.01
C LEU A 62 2.84 -10.20 -0.98
N ASP A 63 2.24 -9.87 -2.13
CA ASP A 63 0.83 -9.48 -2.21
C ASP A 63 -0.10 -10.62 -1.79
N ALA A 64 0.18 -11.85 -2.22
CA ALA A 64 -0.61 -13.03 -1.85
C ALA A 64 -0.53 -13.31 -0.35
N LEU A 65 0.66 -13.21 0.25
CA LEU A 65 0.82 -13.35 1.70
C LEU A 65 0.05 -12.25 2.43
N ALA A 66 0.15 -10.99 1.99
CA ALA A 66 -0.60 -9.90 2.60
C ALA A 66 -2.11 -10.16 2.53
N ALA A 67 -2.62 -10.68 1.40
CA ALA A 67 -4.02 -11.02 1.22
C ALA A 67 -4.49 -12.19 2.09
N ILE A 68 -3.69 -13.27 2.22
CA ILE A 68 -4.02 -14.44 3.06
C ILE A 68 -4.16 -14.05 4.53
N LEU A 69 -3.35 -13.09 4.99
CA LEU A 69 -3.35 -12.63 6.38
C LEU A 69 -4.55 -11.76 6.74
N VAL A 70 -5.34 -11.28 5.77
CA VAL A 70 -6.55 -10.50 6.05
C VAL A 70 -7.62 -11.40 6.66
N SER A 71 -7.94 -11.14 7.92
CA SER A 71 -8.97 -11.84 8.70
C SER A 71 -10.34 -11.18 8.60
N ARG A 72 -10.38 -9.86 8.37
CA ARG A 72 -11.58 -9.04 8.23
C ARG A 72 -11.58 -8.39 6.85
N ALA A 73 -12.45 -8.87 5.96
CA ALA A 73 -12.53 -8.36 4.59
C ALA A 73 -12.69 -6.81 4.54
N GLN A 74 -13.49 -6.28 5.46
CA GLN A 74 -13.74 -4.85 5.58
C GLN A 74 -12.72 -4.17 6.51
N HIS A 75 -12.20 -3.04 6.05
CA HIS A 75 -11.31 -2.13 6.78
C HIS A 75 -9.94 -2.65 7.22
N GLU A 76 -9.66 -3.96 7.17
CA GLU A 76 -8.29 -4.45 7.42
C GLU A 76 -7.45 -4.36 6.14
N VAL A 77 -6.24 -3.83 6.30
CA VAL A 77 -5.20 -3.77 5.28
C VAL A 77 -3.90 -4.19 5.91
N ILE A 78 -3.18 -5.09 5.23
CA ILE A 78 -1.91 -5.64 5.69
C ILE A 78 -0.87 -5.35 4.61
N ALA A 79 0.31 -4.95 5.06
CA ALA A 79 1.49 -4.79 4.23
C ALA A 79 2.60 -5.73 4.72
N ILE A 80 3.35 -6.29 3.77
CA ILE A 80 4.48 -7.19 4.01
C ILE A 80 5.70 -6.68 3.25
N GLY A 81 6.77 -6.37 3.99
CA GLY A 81 8.11 -6.25 3.45
C GLY A 81 8.92 -7.52 3.69
N ALA A 82 10.00 -7.72 2.94
CA ALA A 82 10.85 -8.89 3.11
C ALA A 82 12.35 -8.56 3.04
N GLN A 83 13.15 -9.38 3.73
CA GLN A 83 14.61 -9.41 3.66
C GLN A 83 15.07 -10.86 3.54
N VAL A 84 15.96 -11.12 2.59
CA VAL A 84 16.48 -12.47 2.33
C VAL A 84 17.96 -12.50 2.66
N GLN A 85 18.31 -13.23 3.70
CA GLN A 85 19.69 -13.57 4.00
C GLN A 85 20.03 -14.92 3.39
N HIS A 86 21.12 -14.96 2.61
CA HIS A 86 21.71 -16.19 2.13
C HIS A 86 22.75 -16.68 3.16
N SER A 87 22.89 -18.00 3.31
CA SER A 87 24.01 -18.56 4.05
C SER A 87 25.31 -18.24 3.29
N ASN A 88 26.40 -18.04 4.02
CA ASN A 88 27.72 -17.82 3.41
C ASN A 88 28.31 -19.12 2.84
N ASP A 89 27.76 -20.27 3.24
CA ASP A 89 28.14 -21.57 2.72
C ASP A 89 27.28 -21.91 1.48
N LEU A 90 27.95 -22.13 0.34
CA LEU A 90 27.32 -22.45 -0.94
C LEU A 90 26.59 -23.80 -0.92
N SER A 91 26.97 -24.69 -0.01
CA SER A 91 26.31 -25.99 0.21
C SER A 91 25.10 -25.88 1.15
N ASP A 92 24.99 -24.77 1.88
CA ASP A 92 23.95 -24.55 2.86
C ASP A 92 22.84 -23.67 2.29
N HIS A 93 21.69 -24.30 2.04
CA HIS A 93 20.49 -23.58 1.62
C HIS A 93 19.74 -22.94 2.80
N SER A 94 20.23 -23.08 4.04
CA SER A 94 19.65 -22.52 5.28
C SER A 94 19.87 -21.01 5.41
N GLY A 95 19.32 -20.27 4.44
CA GLY A 95 19.17 -18.83 4.57
C GLY A 95 18.08 -18.47 5.60
N LYS A 96 17.99 -17.17 5.89
CA LYS A 96 16.89 -16.61 6.68
C LYS A 96 16.00 -15.76 5.79
N LEU A 97 14.70 -15.89 5.94
CA LEU A 97 13.73 -14.97 5.39
C LEU A 97 13.12 -14.19 6.55
N GLN A 98 13.33 -12.89 6.58
CA GLN A 98 12.64 -12.00 7.52
C GLN A 98 11.49 -11.33 6.80
N LEU A 99 10.27 -11.54 7.29
CA LEU A 99 9.08 -10.82 6.87
C LEU A 99 8.79 -9.73 7.90
N VAL A 100 8.52 -8.52 7.41
CA VAL A 100 8.14 -7.37 8.23
C VAL A 100 6.68 -7.06 7.92
N LEU A 101 5.83 -7.16 8.94
CA LEU A 101 4.38 -7.02 8.83
C LEU A 101 3.94 -5.69 9.45
N ALA A 102 2.98 -5.05 8.80
CA ALA A 102 2.28 -3.90 9.34
C ALA A 102 0.82 -3.95 8.93
N ALA A 103 -0.08 -3.41 9.76
CA ALA A 103 -1.48 -3.22 9.43
C ALA A 103 -1.93 -1.81 9.81
N ASN A 104 -3.08 -1.40 9.28
CA ASN A 104 -3.77 -0.15 9.64
C ASN A 104 -4.60 -0.26 10.94
N ALA A 105 -4.59 -1.43 11.57
CA ALA A 105 -5.17 -1.70 12.88
C ALA A 105 -4.16 -2.53 13.69
N ALA A 106 -4.39 -2.64 15.00
CA ALA A 106 -3.59 -3.50 15.84
C ALA A 106 -3.67 -4.95 15.34
N LEU A 107 -2.52 -5.54 15.03
CA LEU A 107 -2.45 -6.93 14.62
C LEU A 107 -2.72 -7.86 15.81
N PRO A 108 -3.56 -8.91 15.65
CA PRO A 108 -3.78 -9.87 16.72
C PRO A 108 -2.48 -10.66 16.96
N GLN A 109 -2.22 -11.04 18.22
CA GLN A 109 -1.04 -11.84 18.58
C GLN A 109 -0.99 -13.19 17.82
N THR A 110 -2.14 -13.69 17.36
CA THR A 110 -2.27 -14.94 16.60
C THR A 110 -1.81 -14.84 15.15
N ILE A 111 -1.60 -13.63 14.60
CA ILE A 111 -1.25 -13.48 13.18
C ILE A 111 0.08 -14.14 12.83
N GLN A 112 1.04 -14.11 13.76
CA GLN A 112 2.34 -14.74 13.55
C GLN A 112 2.19 -16.26 13.43
N ALA A 113 1.44 -16.88 14.34
CA ALA A 113 1.18 -18.32 14.29
C ALA A 113 0.48 -18.73 12.98
N TYR A 114 -0.51 -17.94 12.55
CA TYR A 114 -1.21 -18.18 11.28
C TYR A 114 -0.28 -18.03 10.07
N LEU A 115 0.60 -17.02 10.06
CA LEU A 115 1.61 -16.85 9.01
C LEU A 115 2.59 -18.03 8.99
N GLU A 116 3.06 -18.50 10.15
CA GLU A 116 3.96 -19.64 10.26
C GLU A 116 3.29 -20.94 9.75
N GLU A 117 2.00 -21.13 10.03
CA GLU A 117 1.21 -22.26 9.50
C GLU A 117 1.03 -22.18 7.98
N ALA A 118 0.68 -21.00 7.46
CA ALA A 118 0.60 -20.77 6.02
C ALA A 118 1.96 -20.99 5.34
N TRP A 119 3.05 -20.57 5.98
CA TRP A 119 4.42 -20.80 5.53
C TRP A 119 4.75 -22.29 5.45
N LYS A 120 4.43 -23.05 6.50
CA LYS A 120 4.63 -24.50 6.54
C LYS A 120 3.85 -25.21 5.43
N CYS A 121 2.61 -24.79 5.16
CA CYS A 121 1.84 -25.31 4.03
C CYS A 121 2.55 -25.07 2.69
N MET A 122 3.09 -23.86 2.48
CA MET A 122 3.85 -23.55 1.25
C MET A 122 5.16 -24.36 1.15
N GLN A 123 5.85 -24.59 2.26
CA GLN A 123 7.03 -25.47 2.31
C GLN A 123 6.69 -26.89 1.86
N LEU A 124 5.63 -27.48 2.42
CA LEU A 124 5.17 -28.82 2.05
C LEU A 124 4.77 -28.91 0.57
N LEU A 125 4.08 -27.89 0.04
CA LEU A 125 3.73 -27.83 -1.39
C LEU A 125 4.98 -27.74 -2.28
N ALA A 126 5.98 -26.96 -1.87
CA ALA A 126 7.23 -26.82 -2.60
C ALA A 126 8.02 -28.14 -2.60
N GLU A 127 8.09 -28.84 -1.47
CA GLU A 127 8.72 -30.17 -1.33
C GLU A 127 8.02 -31.21 -2.19
N HIS A 128 6.69 -31.30 -2.10
CA HIS A 128 5.93 -32.25 -2.90
C HIS A 128 6.13 -32.02 -4.41
N ARG A 129 6.13 -30.77 -4.86
CA ARG A 129 6.41 -30.42 -6.26
C ARG A 129 7.83 -30.80 -6.68
N GLN A 130 8.81 -30.64 -5.78
CA GLN A 130 10.20 -31.03 -6.05
C GLN A 130 10.33 -32.56 -6.21
N GLN A 131 9.60 -33.34 -5.40
CA GLN A 131 9.55 -34.80 -5.52
C GLN A 131 8.95 -35.26 -6.85
N LEU A 132 7.85 -34.63 -7.29
CA LEU A 132 7.23 -34.93 -8.60
C LEU A 132 8.14 -34.59 -9.80
N ARG A 133 9.15 -33.72 -9.60
CA ARG A 133 10.15 -33.35 -10.62
C ARG A 133 11.37 -34.25 -10.64
N LEU A 134 11.46 -35.24 -9.76
CA LEU A 134 12.47 -36.29 -9.82
C LEU A 134 11.86 -37.52 -10.52
N PRO A 135 11.63 -37.54 -11.85
CA PRO A 135 11.41 -38.81 -12.52
C PRO A 135 12.73 -39.57 -12.52
N GLU A 136 12.70 -40.78 -11.97
CA GLU A 136 13.43 -41.96 -12.43
C GLU A 136 14.60 -41.67 -13.40
N ALA A 137 15.71 -41.15 -12.88
CA ALA A 137 16.98 -41.07 -13.61
C ALA A 137 17.64 -42.45 -13.70
N LYS A 138 16.88 -43.42 -14.21
CA LYS A 138 17.29 -44.75 -14.64
C LYS A 138 16.51 -45.13 -15.90
N ASP A 139 16.48 -44.27 -16.91
CA ASP A 139 16.79 -44.69 -18.28
C ASP A 139 16.61 -43.55 -19.30
N GLN A 140 17.59 -43.50 -20.21
CA GLN A 140 17.55 -42.94 -21.57
C GLN A 140 17.71 -41.42 -21.78
N THR A 141 18.94 -41.11 -22.21
CA THR A 141 19.30 -40.45 -23.48
C THR A 141 18.79 -39.02 -23.75
N THR A 142 19.69 -38.07 -23.51
CA THR A 142 20.10 -36.98 -24.40
C THR A 142 19.06 -36.42 -25.38
N GLU A 143 18.20 -35.53 -24.90
CA GLU A 143 17.68 -34.43 -25.73
C GLU A 143 17.99 -33.09 -25.07
N ILE A 144 18.85 -32.32 -25.71
CA ILE A 144 19.17 -30.93 -25.38
C ILE A 144 17.96 -30.10 -25.81
N LEU A 145 16.95 -30.03 -24.93
CA LEU A 145 15.82 -29.12 -25.07
C LEU A 145 16.08 -27.87 -24.21
N THR A 146 15.86 -26.74 -24.86
CA THR A 146 15.89 -25.38 -24.31
C THR A 146 15.26 -25.34 -22.91
N VAL A 147 16.07 -24.99 -21.91
CA VAL A 147 15.61 -24.91 -20.52
C VAL A 147 14.52 -23.85 -20.43
N ASP A 148 13.29 -24.32 -20.35
CA ASP A 148 12.10 -23.50 -20.21
C ASP A 148 12.25 -22.54 -19.02
N SER A 149 12.05 -21.25 -19.28
CA SER A 149 12.03 -20.16 -18.29
C SER A 149 11.11 -20.44 -17.08
N SER A 150 10.12 -21.33 -17.24
CA SER A 150 9.26 -21.82 -16.17
C SER A 150 10.02 -22.61 -15.10
N VAL A 151 11.07 -23.35 -15.46
CA VAL A 151 11.85 -24.22 -14.56
C VAL A 151 12.67 -23.39 -13.56
N HIS A 152 13.33 -22.34 -14.04
CA HIS A 152 14.18 -21.47 -13.24
C HIS A 152 13.43 -20.76 -12.11
N GLY A 153 12.24 -20.23 -12.38
CA GLY A 153 11.53 -19.48 -11.34
C GLY A 153 10.87 -20.34 -10.26
N TRP A 154 10.60 -21.62 -10.52
CA TRP A 154 10.15 -22.55 -9.49
C TRP A 154 11.26 -22.91 -8.51
N LEU A 155 12.48 -23.11 -9.03
CA LEU A 155 13.64 -23.41 -8.19
C LEU A 155 13.93 -22.26 -7.21
N ASN A 156 13.70 -21.02 -7.63
CA ASN A 156 13.85 -19.84 -6.78
C ASN A 156 12.82 -19.81 -5.63
N LEU A 157 11.55 -20.14 -5.89
CA LEU A 157 10.53 -20.23 -4.85
C LEU A 157 10.79 -21.38 -3.89
N TYR A 158 11.16 -22.55 -4.41
CA TYR A 158 11.55 -23.69 -3.58
C TYR A 158 12.67 -23.30 -2.61
N ARG A 159 13.75 -22.70 -3.13
CA ARG A 159 14.88 -22.20 -2.31
C ARG A 159 14.46 -21.11 -1.31
N LEU A 160 13.46 -20.30 -1.63
CA LEU A 160 12.91 -19.31 -0.71
C LEU A 160 12.18 -19.99 0.46
N PHE A 161 11.34 -20.99 0.17
CA PHE A 161 10.58 -21.72 1.19
C PHE A 161 11.47 -22.59 2.10
N GLN A 162 12.62 -23.05 1.62
CA GLN A 162 13.60 -23.77 2.45
C GLN A 162 14.31 -22.86 3.50
N LYS A 163 14.11 -21.54 3.45
CA LYS A 163 14.70 -20.63 4.44
C LYS A 163 13.94 -20.65 5.77
N LYS A 164 14.67 -20.42 6.85
CA LYS A 164 14.06 -20.21 8.18
C LYS A 164 13.30 -18.88 8.19
N LEU A 165 12.01 -18.93 8.47
CA LEU A 165 11.15 -17.75 8.58
C LEU A 165 11.38 -17.03 9.92
N PHE A 166 11.48 -15.71 9.84
CA PHE A 166 11.43 -14.78 10.98
C PHE A 166 10.38 -13.73 10.68
N VAL A 167 9.58 -13.40 11.69
CA VAL A 167 8.49 -12.43 11.56
C VAL A 167 8.77 -11.25 12.49
N GLU A 168 8.77 -10.05 11.94
CA GLU A 168 8.81 -8.80 12.68
C GLU A 168 7.49 -8.08 12.48
N ILE A 169 6.80 -7.72 13.57
CA ILE A 169 5.61 -6.89 13.52
C ILE A 169 6.01 -5.46 13.83
N VAL A 170 5.66 -4.54 12.94
CA VAL A 170 5.93 -3.11 13.08
C VAL A 170 4.63 -2.37 13.30
N ASP A 171 4.60 -1.60 14.38
CA ASP A 171 3.55 -0.65 14.65
C ASP A 171 4.13 0.69 15.07
N TYR A 172 3.38 1.77 14.80
CA TYR A 172 3.75 3.12 15.18
C TYR A 172 2.58 3.76 15.91
N PRO A 173 2.84 4.55 16.97
CA PRO A 173 1.77 5.21 17.70
C PRO A 173 1.01 6.17 16.78
N ARG A 174 -0.30 6.27 17.03
CA ARG A 174 -1.13 7.31 16.41
C ARG A 174 -0.62 8.69 16.82
N MET A 175 -0.60 9.61 15.87
CA MET A 175 -0.11 10.97 16.05
C MET A 175 -1.27 11.95 15.99
N ARG A 176 -1.28 12.96 16.86
CA ARG A 176 -2.27 14.04 16.78
C ARG A 176 -1.81 15.08 15.77
N VAL A 177 -2.69 15.37 14.81
CA VAL A 177 -2.51 16.41 13.80
C VAL A 177 -3.46 17.55 14.11
N THR A 178 -2.95 18.78 14.00
CA THR A 178 -3.78 19.97 14.13
C THR A 178 -4.25 20.43 12.75
N LEU A 179 -5.56 20.54 12.57
CA LEU A 179 -6.15 21.00 11.31
C LEU A 179 -6.58 22.47 11.39
N PRO A 180 -6.67 23.17 10.25
CA PRO A 180 -7.33 24.46 10.19
C PRO A 180 -8.77 24.36 10.70
N THR A 181 -9.21 25.34 11.49
CA THR A 181 -10.57 25.37 12.06
C THR A 181 -11.42 26.53 11.56
N SER A 182 -10.82 27.54 10.93
CA SER A 182 -11.53 28.68 10.34
C SER A 182 -11.62 28.55 8.82
N LYS A 183 -12.65 29.19 8.24
CA LYS A 183 -12.82 29.29 6.78
C LYS A 183 -11.61 29.95 6.12
N ASP A 184 -11.12 31.04 6.70
CA ASP A 184 -9.98 31.79 6.15
C ASP A 184 -8.69 30.95 6.12
N ALA A 185 -8.46 30.13 7.15
CA ALA A 185 -7.29 29.27 7.20
C ALA A 185 -7.37 28.14 6.16
N TRP A 186 -8.56 27.57 5.96
CA TRP A 186 -8.80 26.60 4.88
C TRP A 186 -8.67 27.23 3.49
N ALA A 187 -9.20 28.43 3.28
CA ALA A 187 -9.07 29.16 2.02
C ALA A 187 -7.59 29.42 1.69
N THR A 188 -6.85 29.98 2.65
CA THR A 188 -5.41 30.23 2.51
C THR A 188 -4.63 28.95 2.16
N LEU A 189 -4.95 27.83 2.81
CA LEU A 189 -4.30 26.55 2.55
C LEU A 189 -4.59 26.03 1.13
N ILE A 190 -5.85 26.11 0.70
CA ILE A 190 -6.25 25.69 -0.66
C ILE A 190 -5.55 26.58 -1.69
N ASP A 191 -5.60 27.89 -1.53
CA ASP A 191 -4.94 28.82 -2.46
C ASP A 191 -3.43 28.55 -2.55
N THR A 192 -2.79 28.28 -1.41
CA THR A 192 -1.37 27.92 -1.37
C THR A 192 -1.08 26.61 -2.12
N ALA A 193 -1.92 25.59 -1.95
CA ALA A 193 -1.80 24.32 -2.68
C ALA A 193 -2.00 24.52 -4.19
N LEU A 194 -3.01 25.30 -4.59
CA LEU A 194 -3.28 25.59 -5.99
C LEU A 194 -2.14 26.37 -6.65
N ASN A 195 -1.61 27.39 -5.97
CA ASN A 195 -0.45 28.14 -6.46
C ASN A 195 0.80 27.27 -6.60
N SER A 196 0.99 26.30 -5.70
CA SER A 196 2.10 25.33 -5.78
C SER A 196 1.95 24.38 -6.96
N ALA A 197 0.73 23.98 -7.29
CA ALA A 197 0.42 23.08 -8.40
C ALA A 197 0.54 23.72 -9.78
N LYS A 198 0.56 25.06 -9.87
CA LYS A 198 0.54 25.84 -11.13
C LYS A 198 -0.48 25.28 -12.15
N PRO A 199 -1.77 25.23 -11.80
CA PRO A 199 -2.78 24.66 -12.68
C PRO A 199 -2.83 25.43 -14.01
N LEU A 200 -3.02 24.69 -15.11
CA LEU A 200 -3.09 25.26 -16.46
C LEU A 200 -4.27 26.23 -16.68
N LYS A 201 -5.31 26.16 -15.82
CA LYS A 201 -6.47 27.05 -15.83
C LYS A 201 -6.87 27.42 -14.40
N PRO A 202 -7.35 28.65 -14.15
CA PRO A 202 -7.91 29.03 -12.86
C PRO A 202 -9.07 28.13 -12.46
N ILE A 203 -9.15 27.77 -11.18
CA ILE A 203 -10.31 27.07 -10.60
C ILE A 203 -11.37 28.10 -10.22
N GLU A 204 -12.63 27.78 -10.47
CA GLU A 204 -13.74 28.69 -10.19
C GLU A 204 -13.83 29.03 -8.69
N PRO A 205 -13.96 30.33 -8.31
CA PRO A 205 -14.02 30.75 -6.90
C PRO A 205 -15.12 30.07 -6.09
N GLN A 206 -16.27 29.78 -6.72
CA GLN A 206 -17.40 29.14 -6.04
C GLN A 206 -17.07 27.71 -5.59
N VAL A 207 -16.29 26.96 -6.38
CA VAL A 207 -15.86 25.59 -6.05
C VAL A 207 -14.94 25.62 -4.83
N ILE A 208 -14.03 26.59 -4.76
CA ILE A 208 -13.14 26.80 -3.61
C ILE A 208 -13.98 27.12 -2.38
N GLN A 209 -14.90 28.08 -2.47
CA GLN A 209 -15.74 28.51 -1.35
C GLN A 209 -16.61 27.37 -0.80
N ASN A 210 -17.24 26.59 -1.69
CA ASN A 210 -18.05 25.43 -1.31
C ASN A 210 -17.21 24.36 -0.58
N THR A 211 -15.94 24.22 -0.96
CA THR A 211 -15.01 23.27 -0.35
C THR A 211 -14.54 23.76 1.01
N VAL A 212 -14.20 25.05 1.15
CA VAL A 212 -13.84 25.70 2.41
C VAL A 212 -14.96 25.58 3.45
N VAL A 213 -16.21 25.81 3.05
CA VAL A 213 -17.37 25.67 3.94
C VAL A 213 -17.51 24.22 4.41
N ALA A 214 -17.37 23.25 3.52
CA ALA A 214 -17.44 21.83 3.88
C ALA A 214 -16.33 21.40 4.85
N LEU A 215 -15.10 21.89 4.61
CA LEU A 215 -13.93 21.61 5.43
C LEU A 215 -14.05 22.18 6.84
N SER A 216 -14.38 23.46 6.94
CA SER A 216 -14.58 24.13 8.22
C SER A 216 -15.73 23.49 9.04
N THR A 217 -16.78 23.01 8.38
CA THR A 217 -17.89 22.31 9.04
C THR A 217 -17.47 20.92 9.52
N ARG A 218 -16.74 20.15 8.70
CA ARG A 218 -16.34 18.77 9.05
C ARG A 218 -15.24 18.72 10.10
N PHE A 219 -14.31 19.68 10.08
CA PHE A 219 -13.12 19.71 10.94
C PHE A 219 -13.18 20.88 11.93
N SER A 220 -14.35 21.11 12.53
CA SER A 220 -14.51 22.09 13.61
C SER A 220 -13.65 21.78 14.84
N ASP A 221 -13.29 20.50 15.02
CA ASP A 221 -12.39 20.04 16.07
C ASP A 221 -10.92 20.24 15.69
N LYS A 222 -10.15 20.80 16.63
CA LYS A 222 -8.76 21.23 16.39
C LYS A 222 -7.78 20.10 16.14
N SER A 223 -8.02 18.89 16.67
CA SER A 223 -7.05 17.81 16.63
C SER A 223 -7.66 16.49 16.21
N VAL A 224 -7.03 15.84 15.22
CA VAL A 224 -7.43 14.51 14.75
C VAL A 224 -6.32 13.51 15.05
N SER A 225 -6.69 12.33 15.53
CA SER A 225 -5.76 11.21 15.71
C SER A 225 -5.53 10.52 14.37
N CYS A 226 -4.32 10.61 13.84
CA CYS A 226 -3.91 10.06 12.56
C CYS A 226 -2.97 8.87 12.71
N GLU A 227 -2.99 7.98 11.71
CA GLU A 227 -2.11 6.81 11.65
C GLU A 227 -1.37 6.77 10.31
N ILE A 228 -0.15 6.25 10.33
CA ILE A 228 0.60 5.93 9.11
C ILE A 228 -0.02 4.67 8.52
N HIS A 229 -0.38 4.67 7.24
CA HIS A 229 -0.86 3.46 6.57
C HIS A 229 0.21 2.35 6.53
N CYS A 230 -0.22 1.09 6.52
CA CYS A 230 0.64 -0.08 6.69
C CYS A 230 1.84 -0.15 5.75
N GLU A 231 1.66 0.13 4.46
CA GLU A 231 2.73 0.13 3.47
C GLU A 231 3.77 1.22 3.75
N CYS A 232 3.33 2.38 4.24
CA CYS A 232 4.19 3.46 4.67
C CYS A 232 4.90 3.15 5.99
N LYS A 233 4.31 2.34 6.89
CA LYS A 233 4.98 1.85 8.11
C LYS A 233 6.18 0.97 7.74
N ILE A 234 6.02 0.08 6.76
CA ILE A 234 7.11 -0.77 6.24
C ILE A 234 8.19 0.09 5.58
N LEU A 235 7.81 1.04 4.72
CA LEU A 235 8.76 1.99 4.11
C LEU A 235 9.55 2.75 5.19
N GLN A 236 8.87 3.31 6.19
CA GLN A 236 9.55 3.99 7.30
C GLN A 236 10.54 3.05 8.00
N ARG A 237 10.13 1.81 8.31
CA ARG A 237 11.01 0.83 8.97
C ARG A 237 12.26 0.57 8.13
N PHE A 238 12.07 0.30 6.83
CA PHE A 238 13.13 -0.04 5.90
C PHE A 238 14.12 1.08 5.61
N THR A 239 13.67 2.34 5.69
CA THR A 239 14.51 3.49 5.37
C THR A 239 15.19 4.10 6.59
N THR A 240 14.59 3.94 7.77
CA THR A 240 15.15 4.50 9.03
C THR A 240 16.03 3.53 9.79
N THR A 241 16.03 2.24 9.44
CA THR A 241 16.83 1.21 10.09
C THR A 241 18.04 0.86 9.23
N ALA A 242 19.22 0.84 9.83
CA ALA A 242 20.43 0.38 9.16
C ALA A 242 20.41 -1.16 9.06
N TYR A 243 20.16 -1.68 7.86
CA TYR A 243 20.23 -3.11 7.60
C TYR A 243 21.57 -3.49 6.97
N LYS A 244 22.15 -4.59 7.46
CA LYS A 244 23.31 -5.22 6.81
C LYS A 244 22.97 -5.77 5.43
N ILE A 245 21.75 -6.27 5.28
CA ILE A 245 21.22 -6.84 4.04
C ILE A 245 20.05 -5.98 3.61
N LYS A 246 20.09 -5.49 2.37
CA LYS A 246 19.02 -4.63 1.87
C LYS A 246 17.70 -5.39 1.81
N PRO A 247 16.58 -4.76 2.20
CA PRO A 247 15.26 -5.31 1.94
C PRO A 247 15.01 -5.55 0.45
N ILE A 248 13.98 -6.34 0.16
CA ILE A 248 13.43 -6.43 -1.18
C ILE A 248 12.78 -5.08 -1.51
N ASN A 249 12.98 -4.61 -2.74
CA ASN A 249 12.46 -3.34 -3.25
C ASN A 249 10.94 -3.34 -3.49
N TYR A 250 10.21 -4.33 -3.00
CA TYR A 250 8.75 -4.44 -3.15
C TYR A 250 8.11 -4.68 -1.78
N ILE A 251 7.04 -3.95 -1.50
CA ILE A 251 6.20 -4.09 -0.33
C ILE A 251 4.85 -4.61 -0.81
N GLY A 252 4.55 -5.85 -0.44
CA GLY A 252 3.28 -6.48 -0.76
C GLY A 252 2.15 -5.88 0.06
N VAL A 253 0.99 -5.66 -0.55
CA VAL A 253 -0.18 -5.03 0.09
C VAL A 253 -1.46 -5.79 -0.24
N SER A 254 -2.33 -5.97 0.76
CA SER A 254 -3.58 -6.69 0.55
C SER A 254 -4.65 -5.88 -0.21
N LYS A 255 -4.48 -4.56 -0.29
CA LYS A 255 -5.30 -3.62 -1.08
C LYS A 255 -4.41 -2.59 -1.76
N LEU A 256 -4.90 -1.99 -2.84
CA LEU A 256 -4.17 -0.92 -3.52
C LEU A 256 -3.94 0.28 -2.59
N SER A 257 -2.83 0.97 -2.78
CA SER A 257 -2.44 2.12 -1.98
C SER A 257 -3.39 3.31 -2.17
N CYS A 258 -3.55 4.13 -1.13
CA CYS A 258 -4.25 5.40 -1.27
C CYS A 258 -3.37 6.46 -1.96
N ILE A 259 -3.98 7.58 -2.35
CA ILE A 259 -3.27 8.66 -3.03
C ILE A 259 -2.14 9.27 -2.17
N GLY A 260 -2.33 9.35 -0.85
CA GLY A 260 -1.29 9.77 0.10
C GLY A 260 -0.10 8.81 0.14
N CYS A 261 -0.37 7.51 0.11
CA CYS A 261 0.68 6.49 0.08
C CYS A 261 1.41 6.49 -1.26
N ALA A 262 0.69 6.60 -2.38
CA ALA A 262 1.32 6.76 -3.70
C ALA A 262 2.29 7.94 -3.73
N ALA A 263 1.85 9.12 -3.28
CA ALA A 263 2.70 10.32 -3.21
C ALA A 263 3.94 10.12 -2.33
N VAL A 264 3.83 9.39 -1.21
CA VAL A 264 4.96 9.02 -0.35
C VAL A 264 5.98 8.16 -1.10
N PHE A 265 5.55 7.08 -1.74
CA PHE A 265 6.44 6.17 -2.44
C PHE A 265 7.13 6.85 -3.63
N ASP A 266 6.38 7.62 -4.41
CA ASP A 266 6.93 8.37 -5.55
C ASP A 266 7.96 9.40 -5.08
N SER A 267 7.64 10.16 -4.03
CA SER A 267 8.55 11.19 -3.51
C SER A 267 9.84 10.60 -2.93
N TYR A 268 9.72 9.49 -2.19
CA TYR A 268 10.89 8.80 -1.66
C TYR A 268 11.79 8.27 -2.79
N ASN A 269 11.19 7.63 -3.79
CA ASN A 269 11.92 7.04 -4.92
C ASN A 269 12.61 8.10 -5.79
N GLU A 270 11.97 9.26 -5.99
CA GLU A 270 12.52 10.38 -6.73
C GLU A 270 13.74 10.99 -5.99
N LEU A 271 13.64 11.18 -4.69
CA LEU A 271 14.75 11.73 -3.88
C LEU A 271 15.92 10.77 -3.69
N GLN A 272 15.71 9.46 -3.89
CA GLN A 272 16.75 8.45 -3.79
C GLN A 272 17.76 8.43 -4.97
N ASN A 273 17.61 9.32 -5.96
CA ASN A 273 18.58 9.69 -7.01
C ASN A 273 19.66 8.63 -7.32
N SER A 274 19.37 7.74 -8.29
CA SER A 274 20.22 6.75 -9.00
C SER A 274 21.17 5.82 -8.22
N ARG A 275 21.43 6.03 -6.92
CA ARG A 275 22.28 5.18 -6.06
C ARG A 275 21.52 4.56 -4.88
N GLY A 276 20.29 5.02 -4.64
CA GLY A 276 19.43 4.59 -3.55
C GLY A 276 18.64 3.32 -3.84
N HIS A 277 18.23 2.66 -2.76
CA HIS A 277 17.29 1.54 -2.82
C HIS A 277 15.86 2.08 -2.85
N ARG A 278 15.19 1.90 -4.00
CA ARG A 278 13.80 2.31 -4.24
C ARG A 278 12.82 1.24 -3.75
N PHE A 279 11.60 1.64 -3.40
CA PHE A 279 10.54 0.75 -2.95
C PHE A 279 9.28 0.91 -3.77
N TYR A 280 8.57 -0.18 -3.96
CA TYR A 280 7.37 -0.22 -4.80
C TYR A 280 6.23 -0.98 -4.10
N THR A 281 5.01 -0.67 -4.50
CA THR A 281 3.79 -1.40 -4.12
C THR A 281 3.01 -1.78 -5.38
N ARG A 282 1.96 -2.59 -5.28
CA ARG A 282 1.16 -3.06 -6.43
C ARG A 282 0.62 -1.92 -7.31
N GLY A 283 0.37 -0.76 -6.72
CA GLY A 283 -0.25 0.40 -7.36
C GLY A 283 -1.16 1.13 -6.39
N ALA A 284 -1.97 2.05 -6.90
CA ALA A 284 -2.88 2.86 -6.10
C ALA A 284 -4.25 3.00 -6.76
N HIS A 285 -5.30 3.17 -5.95
CA HIS A 285 -6.70 3.28 -6.43
C HIS A 285 -7.19 4.74 -6.51
N GLY A 286 -6.29 5.73 -6.40
CA GLY A 286 -6.63 7.17 -6.52
C GLY A 286 -7.53 7.78 -5.45
N LYS A 287 -7.91 7.05 -4.38
CA LYS A 287 -8.78 7.58 -3.33
C LYS A 287 -7.95 8.27 -2.25
N TRP A 288 -8.44 9.42 -1.81
CA TRP A 288 -8.05 10.15 -0.62
C TRP A 288 -8.58 9.45 0.64
N TYR A 289 -7.67 9.15 1.57
CA TYR A 289 -8.01 8.60 2.88
C TYR A 289 -7.55 9.56 3.97
N PHE A 290 -8.44 9.83 4.92
CA PHE A 290 -8.19 10.59 6.13
C PHE A 290 -9.02 9.96 7.26
N PRO A 291 -8.49 9.79 8.49
CA PRO A 291 -7.23 10.32 9.00
C PRO A 291 -5.99 9.53 8.53
N TRP A 292 -4.91 10.26 8.19
CA TRP A 292 -3.65 9.71 7.65
C TRP A 292 -2.46 10.52 8.15
N PHE A 293 -1.34 9.86 8.44
CA PHE A 293 -0.11 10.51 8.91
C PHE A 293 1.08 10.25 7.99
N LEU A 294 1.94 11.26 7.86
CA LEU A 294 3.12 11.24 7.00
C LEU A 294 4.25 10.45 7.67
N PRO A 295 4.82 9.42 7.03
CA PRO A 295 5.92 8.67 7.62
C PRO A 295 7.21 9.50 7.70
N LYS A 296 8.09 9.06 8.60
CA LYS A 296 9.50 9.45 8.60
C LYS A 296 10.25 8.66 7.53
N VAL A 297 11.29 9.27 6.96
CA VAL A 297 12.18 8.61 6.01
C VAL A 297 13.64 8.72 6.45
N GLY A 298 14.44 7.73 6.05
CA GLY A 298 15.89 7.73 6.21
C GLY A 298 16.61 7.43 4.89
N GLY A 299 17.71 6.68 4.96
CA GLY A 299 18.48 6.29 3.77
C GLY A 299 19.11 7.47 3.02
N GLY A 300 19.47 8.54 3.73
CA GLY A 300 20.07 9.75 3.16
C GLY A 300 19.05 10.78 2.64
N VAL A 301 17.75 10.47 2.63
CA VAL A 301 16.70 11.42 2.27
C VAL A 301 16.44 12.36 3.45
N LYS A 302 16.53 13.69 3.21
CA LYS A 302 16.17 14.68 4.23
C LYS A 302 14.66 14.75 4.36
N GLN A 303 14.17 14.71 5.60
CA GLN A 303 12.73 14.73 5.89
C GLN A 303 12.02 15.97 5.30
N ILE A 304 12.68 17.13 5.29
CA ILE A 304 12.11 18.38 4.75
C ILE A 304 11.89 18.29 3.24
N ASP A 305 12.88 17.81 2.48
CA ASP A 305 12.79 17.65 1.03
C ASP A 305 11.71 16.63 0.67
N PHE A 306 11.66 15.53 1.43
CA PHE A 306 10.60 14.52 1.31
C PHE A 306 9.21 15.08 1.56
N THR A 307 9.04 15.84 2.65
CA THR A 307 7.73 16.44 3.00
C THR A 307 7.29 17.44 1.93
N ASN A 308 8.20 18.29 1.45
CA ASN A 308 7.93 19.26 0.38
C ASN A 308 7.49 18.58 -0.92
N LEU A 309 8.17 17.49 -1.30
CA LEU A 309 7.84 16.77 -2.53
C LEU A 309 6.50 16.03 -2.42
N VAL A 310 6.22 15.41 -1.28
CA VAL A 310 4.90 14.80 -1.00
C VAL A 310 3.80 15.85 -1.07
N TYR A 311 4.00 17.01 -0.43
CA TYR A 311 3.06 18.12 -0.49
C TYR A 311 2.81 18.58 -1.94
N THR A 312 3.87 18.76 -2.72
CA THR A 312 3.76 19.21 -4.12
C THR A 312 2.97 18.23 -4.98
N LYS A 313 3.21 16.92 -4.85
CA LYS A 313 2.47 15.89 -5.59
C LYS A 313 0.99 15.87 -5.20
N LEU A 314 0.69 15.93 -3.91
CA LEU A 314 -0.69 15.98 -3.43
C LEU A 314 -1.39 17.27 -3.86
N ALA A 315 -0.70 18.41 -3.86
CA ALA A 315 -1.25 19.68 -4.32
C ALA A 315 -1.61 19.61 -5.81
N GLY A 316 -0.75 19.02 -6.64
CA GLY A 316 -1.02 18.74 -8.04
C GLY A 316 -2.26 17.87 -8.24
N GLN A 317 -2.36 16.75 -7.51
CA GLN A 317 -3.51 15.85 -7.57
C GLN A 317 -4.81 16.50 -7.08
N TYR A 318 -4.73 17.32 -6.04
CA TYR A 318 -5.88 18.05 -5.52
C TYR A 318 -6.38 19.12 -6.50
N ALA A 319 -5.47 19.86 -7.14
CA ALA A 319 -5.82 20.83 -8.18
C ALA A 319 -6.48 20.16 -9.39
N GLN A 320 -5.96 19.01 -9.84
CA GLN A 320 -6.59 18.21 -10.89
C GLN A 320 -7.99 17.75 -10.48
N TYR A 321 -8.16 17.29 -9.25
CA TYR A 321 -9.45 16.88 -8.73
C TYR A 321 -10.48 18.02 -8.78
N LEU A 322 -10.14 19.21 -8.25
CA LEU A 322 -11.06 20.35 -8.21
C LEU A 322 -11.50 20.79 -9.61
N LYS A 323 -10.59 20.69 -10.59
CA LYS A 323 -10.91 20.95 -11.99
C LYS A 323 -11.97 19.98 -12.53
N THR A 324 -11.86 18.68 -12.23
CA THR A 324 -12.85 17.70 -12.69
C THR A 324 -14.22 17.93 -12.05
N VAL A 325 -14.26 18.35 -10.78
CA VAL A 325 -15.53 18.69 -10.10
C VAL A 325 -16.21 19.88 -10.79
N ALA A 326 -15.47 20.95 -11.07
CA ALA A 326 -16.01 22.13 -11.75
C ALA A 326 -16.66 21.79 -13.12
N LEU A 327 -16.05 20.85 -13.86
CA LEU A 327 -16.60 20.38 -15.14
C LEU A 327 -17.87 19.53 -14.97
N SER A 328 -17.98 18.77 -13.88
CA SER A 328 -19.12 17.86 -13.65
C SER A 328 -20.37 18.61 -13.19
N ASP A 329 -20.20 19.63 -12.34
CA ASP A 329 -21.30 20.49 -11.89
C ASP A 329 -21.88 21.31 -13.05
N SER A 330 -21.06 21.61 -14.06
CA SER A 330 -21.51 22.28 -15.30
C SER A 330 -22.36 21.37 -16.20
N SER A 331 -22.21 20.05 -16.11
CA SER A 331 -22.94 19.07 -16.94
C SER A 331 -24.17 18.47 -16.26
N ALA A 332 -24.33 18.63 -14.94
CA ALA A 332 -25.43 18.06 -14.16
C ALA A 332 -26.81 18.70 -14.43
N LEU A 333 -26.92 19.60 -15.41
CA LEU A 333 -28.19 20.12 -15.92
C LEU A 333 -28.76 19.28 -17.09
N SER A 334 -28.17 18.13 -17.44
CA SER A 334 -28.72 17.24 -18.47
C SER A 334 -28.70 15.76 -18.05
N GLU A 335 -29.89 15.28 -17.67
CA GLU A 335 -30.45 13.92 -17.68
C GLU A 335 -29.66 12.68 -17.17
N GLY A 336 -30.32 11.95 -16.26
CA GLY A 336 -30.39 10.48 -16.27
C GLY A 336 -29.32 9.71 -15.49
N SER A 337 -29.59 9.41 -14.21
CA SER A 337 -28.74 8.53 -13.39
C SER A 337 -29.20 7.07 -13.46
N GLN A 338 -28.25 6.15 -13.65
CA GLN A 338 -28.42 4.71 -13.49
C GLN A 338 -27.32 4.22 -12.54
N GLU A 339 -27.73 3.64 -11.41
CA GLU A 339 -26.83 3.12 -10.38
C GLU A 339 -26.27 1.75 -10.79
N VAL A 340 -24.96 1.55 -10.59
CA VAL A 340 -24.30 0.24 -10.70
C VAL A 340 -23.61 -0.07 -9.38
N SER A 341 -24.09 -1.12 -8.70
CA SER A 341 -23.52 -1.65 -7.46
C SER A 341 -22.38 -2.65 -7.76
N GLY A 342 -21.19 -2.43 -7.21
CA GLY A 342 -20.08 -3.41 -7.26
C GLY A 342 -20.33 -4.60 -6.31
N THR A 343 -20.11 -5.81 -6.80
CA THR A 343 -20.42 -7.09 -6.14
C THR A 343 -19.23 -7.70 -5.38
N PRO A 344 -19.45 -8.66 -4.46
CA PRO A 344 -18.42 -9.36 -3.66
C PRO A 344 -17.40 -10.23 -4.42
N GLU A 345 -17.38 -10.20 -5.75
CA GLU A 345 -16.64 -11.14 -6.60
C GLU A 345 -15.12 -10.91 -6.63
N ASP A 346 -14.66 -9.69 -6.29
CA ASP A 346 -13.23 -9.34 -6.23
C ASP A 346 -12.45 -10.11 -5.14
N PHE A 347 -13.13 -10.57 -4.09
CA PHE A 347 -12.49 -11.29 -2.97
C PHE A 347 -12.26 -12.77 -3.28
N MET A 348 -13.11 -13.39 -4.10
CA MET A 348 -12.96 -14.79 -4.55
C MET A 348 -11.80 -14.96 -5.54
N TYR A 349 -11.49 -13.92 -6.33
CA TYR A 349 -10.40 -13.92 -7.31
C TYR A 349 -9.02 -14.15 -6.66
N HIS A 350 -8.79 -13.63 -5.45
CA HIS A 350 -7.47 -13.72 -4.79
C HIS A 350 -7.19 -15.12 -4.23
N ARG A 351 -8.23 -15.86 -3.81
CA ARG A 351 -8.10 -17.25 -3.37
C ARG A 351 -7.82 -18.19 -4.55
N ALA A 352 -8.39 -17.89 -5.73
CA ALA A 352 -8.10 -18.59 -6.98
C ALA A 352 -6.70 -18.28 -7.53
N THR A 353 -6.21 -17.05 -7.38
CA THR A 353 -4.90 -16.63 -7.92
C THR A 353 -3.73 -17.41 -7.28
N ILE A 354 -3.82 -17.76 -5.99
CA ILE A 354 -2.82 -18.62 -5.32
C ILE A 354 -2.84 -20.03 -5.92
N LEU A 355 -4.02 -20.60 -6.15
CA LEU A 355 -4.17 -21.96 -6.71
C LEU A 355 -3.74 -22.04 -8.18
N GLU A 356 -4.01 -20.99 -8.97
CA GLU A 356 -3.49 -20.84 -10.33
C GLU A 356 -1.98 -20.64 -10.35
N PHE A 357 -1.43 -19.85 -9.41
CA PHE A 357 0.02 -19.64 -9.26
C PHE A 357 0.77 -20.95 -9.00
N PHE A 358 0.17 -21.88 -8.25
CA PHE A 358 0.73 -23.22 -8.03
C PHE A 358 0.32 -24.25 -9.10
N GLY A 359 -0.55 -23.93 -10.05
CA GLY A 359 -1.07 -24.89 -11.03
C GLY A 359 -1.91 -26.01 -10.41
N LEU A 360 -2.53 -25.76 -9.25
CA LEU A 360 -3.22 -26.75 -8.40
C LEU A 360 -4.73 -26.87 -8.66
N ASN A 361 -5.28 -26.24 -9.71
CA ASN A 361 -6.72 -26.27 -9.99
C ASN A 361 -7.31 -27.69 -10.16
N LYS A 362 -6.49 -28.70 -10.46
CA LYS A 362 -6.93 -30.11 -10.60
C LYS A 362 -6.82 -30.95 -9.33
N THR A 363 -6.04 -30.55 -8.32
CA THR A 363 -5.71 -31.37 -7.14
C THR A 363 -6.46 -30.96 -5.85
N TRP A 364 -7.07 -29.76 -5.82
CA TRP A 364 -7.73 -29.23 -4.62
C TRP A 364 -9.00 -29.99 -4.17
N LYS A 365 -9.71 -30.66 -5.08
CA LYS A 365 -10.90 -31.46 -4.74
C LYS A 365 -10.60 -32.61 -3.76
N GLY A 366 -9.35 -33.07 -3.67
CA GLY A 366 -8.93 -34.08 -2.68
C GLY A 366 -8.63 -33.52 -1.29
N TRP A 367 -8.20 -32.26 -1.19
CA TRP A 367 -7.71 -31.66 0.06
C TRP A 367 -8.82 -31.10 0.95
N THR A 368 -9.89 -30.57 0.37
CA THR A 368 -11.10 -30.17 1.12
C THR A 368 -11.71 -31.37 1.85
N ALA A 369 -11.62 -32.57 1.28
CA ALA A 369 -12.03 -33.82 1.93
C ALA A 369 -11.08 -34.29 3.05
N LEU A 370 -9.81 -33.87 3.04
CA LEU A 370 -8.82 -34.22 4.07
C LEU A 370 -8.94 -33.30 5.29
N MET A 371 -9.10 -31.98 5.07
CA MET A 371 -9.30 -31.00 6.15
C MET A 371 -10.67 -31.18 6.84
N ALA A 372 -11.70 -31.60 6.11
CA ALA A 372 -13.01 -31.93 6.70
C ALA A 372 -12.98 -33.20 7.58
N LYS A 373 -11.99 -34.08 7.41
CA LYS A 373 -11.84 -35.33 8.19
C LYS A 373 -10.92 -35.21 9.41
N GLY A 374 -10.20 -34.10 9.57
CA GLY A 374 -9.32 -33.84 10.72
C GLY A 374 -10.02 -33.24 11.94
N GLY A 375 -11.24 -32.72 11.78
CA GLY A 375 -12.00 -32.05 12.84
C GLY A 375 -12.93 -33.00 13.61
N THR A 376 -12.40 -34.08 14.20
CA THR A 376 -13.05 -34.79 15.32
C THR A 376 -12.08 -35.83 15.85
N ARG A 377 -11.24 -35.43 16.81
CA ARG A 377 -10.79 -36.30 17.91
C ARG A 377 -10.06 -35.47 18.98
N ARG A 378 -10.73 -35.44 20.13
CA ARG A 378 -10.40 -34.92 21.47
C ARG A 378 -10.52 -33.41 21.65
#